data_AF-A0A2G5US24-F1
#
_entry.id   AF-A0A2G5US24-F1
#
_cell.length_a   1.000
_cell.length_b   1.000
_cell.length_c   1.000
_cell.angle_alpha   90.00
_cell.angle_beta   90.00
_cell.angle_gamma   90.00
#
_symmetry.space_group_name_H-M   'P 1'
#
loop_
_entity.id
_entity.type
_entity.pdbx_description
1 polymer ?
#
loop_
_entity_poly.entity_id
_entity_poly.type
_entity_poly.pdbx_seq_one_letter_code
_entity_poly.pdbx_strand_id
1 'polypeptide(L)'
;MLQVNIRDQLAQNFGIGLDVKAELKLKETLPYGSRFFAADPIFKGNGELYEPVGSYFPFAVGKETDVSTALVLKNGRYINQIMPHIDIITFFKKFVKESTIDQFLMDNEGPEYDILPMMARGAEFDQNGIVVCQVNTEVHQADEDRKKKFLEIMNQIIEDGRYAFMVAYATVHHRFFFINMEHPICVEKYFSRFFE
;
A
#
# COMPACT_ATOMS: atom_id res chain seq x y z
N MET A 1 0.25 -27.49 12.12
CA MET A 1 -0.66 -26.78 11.20
C MET A 1 -0.98 -25.46 11.88
N LEU A 2 -0.32 -24.37 11.47
CA LEU A 2 -0.65 -23.03 11.98
C LEU A 2 -2.02 -22.67 11.39
N GLN A 3 -3.06 -22.60 12.22
CA GLN A 3 -4.30 -21.96 11.81
C GLN A 3 -3.97 -20.47 11.61
N VAL A 4 -3.80 -20.08 10.35
CA VAL A 4 -3.87 -18.67 9.99
C VAL A 4 -5.31 -18.26 10.29
N ASN A 5 -5.51 -17.35 11.25
CA ASN A 5 -6.85 -16.87 11.55
C ASN A 5 -7.32 -16.01 10.37
N ILE A 6 -8.03 -16.61 9.41
CA ILE A 6 -8.58 -15.99 8.19
C ILE A 6 -9.53 -14.81 8.52
N ARG A 7 -9.85 -14.60 9.80
CA ARG A 7 -10.80 -13.59 10.29
C ARG A 7 -10.20 -12.20 10.46
N ASP A 8 -8.91 -12.07 10.75
CA ASP A 8 -8.30 -10.77 10.95
C ASP A 8 -7.61 -10.31 9.67
N GLN A 9 -8.00 -9.13 9.18
CA GLN A 9 -7.42 -8.51 8.00
C GLN A 9 -6.61 -7.28 8.38
N LEU A 10 -5.41 -7.16 7.81
CA LEU A 10 -4.57 -5.98 7.96
C LEU A 10 -4.66 -5.11 6.70
N ALA A 11 -5.26 -3.93 6.83
CA ALA A 11 -5.28 -2.92 5.77
C ALA A 11 -4.30 -1.79 6.09
N GLN A 12 -3.38 -1.53 5.16
CA GLN A 12 -2.49 -0.39 5.18
C GLN A 12 -2.90 0.62 4.11
N ASN A 13 -3.03 1.90 4.45
CA ASN A 13 -3.25 2.97 3.48
C ASN A 13 -2.12 4.03 3.53
N PHE A 14 -1.61 4.45 2.37
CA PHE A 14 -0.71 5.60 2.21
C PHE A 14 -1.33 6.64 1.29
N GLY A 15 -1.43 7.88 1.79
CA GLY A 15 -2.03 9.00 1.08
C GLY A 15 -3.56 8.98 1.14
N ILE A 16 -4.14 9.65 2.15
CA ILE A 16 -5.58 9.62 2.41
C ILE A 16 -6.34 10.64 1.54
N GLY A 17 -5.72 11.78 1.25
CA GLY A 17 -6.29 12.75 0.28
C GLY A 17 -7.70 13.26 0.60
N LEU A 18 -8.07 13.36 1.88
CA LEU A 18 -9.40 13.75 2.38
C LEU A 18 -10.57 12.82 1.99
N ASP A 19 -10.31 11.58 1.58
CA ASP A 19 -11.35 10.58 1.33
C ASP A 19 -10.99 9.25 2.02
N VAL A 20 -11.92 8.74 2.84
CA VAL A 20 -11.77 7.46 3.58
C VAL A 20 -12.91 6.48 3.29
N LYS A 21 -13.67 6.69 2.21
CA LYS A 21 -14.86 5.87 1.90
C LYS A 21 -14.52 4.41 1.68
N ALA A 22 -13.40 4.12 1.03
CA ALA A 22 -12.97 2.74 0.77
C ALA A 22 -12.70 2.01 2.08
N GLU A 23 -12.01 2.65 3.01
CA GLU A 23 -11.61 2.09 4.29
C GLU A 23 -12.80 1.97 5.25
N LEU A 24 -13.72 2.94 5.25
CA LEU A 24 -14.98 2.82 5.95
C LEU A 24 -15.76 1.61 5.44
N LYS A 25 -15.84 1.43 4.11
CA LYS A 25 -16.52 0.27 3.52
C LYS A 25 -15.81 -1.05 3.84
N LEU A 26 -14.49 -1.07 3.84
CA LEU A 26 -13.71 -2.23 4.26
C LEU A 26 -13.96 -2.54 5.73
N LYS A 27 -13.99 -1.53 6.61
CA LYS A 27 -14.27 -1.72 8.04
C LYS A 27 -15.66 -2.30 8.31
N GLU A 28 -16.66 -1.96 7.49
CA GLU A 28 -18.00 -2.55 7.57
C GLU A 28 -18.07 -4.00 7.08
N THR A 29 -17.23 -4.37 6.11
CA THR A 29 -17.33 -5.66 5.40
C THR A 29 -16.34 -6.71 5.90
N LEU A 30 -15.18 -6.29 6.41
CA LEU A 30 -14.16 -7.18 6.93
C LEU A 30 -14.53 -7.67 8.34
N PRO A 31 -14.07 -8.87 8.75
CA PRO A 31 -14.50 -9.43 10.01
C PRO A 31 -14.00 -8.62 11.22
N TYR A 32 -14.74 -8.74 12.32
CA TYR A 32 -14.38 -8.12 13.59
C TYR A 32 -13.00 -8.61 14.05
N GLY A 33 -12.12 -7.66 14.40
CA GLY A 33 -10.72 -7.92 14.71
C GLY A 33 -9.74 -7.43 13.63
N SER A 34 -10.25 -7.10 12.43
CA SER A 34 -9.46 -6.46 11.38
C SER A 34 -8.87 -5.13 11.83
N ARG A 35 -7.61 -4.88 11.44
CA ARG A 35 -6.82 -3.72 11.85
C ARG A 35 -6.50 -2.84 10.64
N PHE A 36 -6.58 -1.54 10.86
CA PHE A 36 -6.41 -0.53 9.83
C PHE A 36 -5.34 0.45 10.28
N PHE A 37 -4.39 0.71 9.40
CA PHE A 37 -3.29 1.64 9.63
C PHE A 37 -3.16 2.57 8.45
N ALA A 38 -2.93 3.85 8.72
CA ALA A 38 -2.68 4.87 7.71
C ALA A 38 -1.42 5.64 8.00
N ALA A 39 -0.69 6.02 6.95
CA ALA A 39 0.35 7.03 7.03
C ALA A 39 0.08 8.12 6.01
N ASP A 40 0.02 9.35 6.50
CA ASP A 40 -0.13 10.55 5.69
C ASP A 40 0.44 11.74 6.49
N PRO A 41 1.18 12.65 5.85
CA PRO A 41 1.83 13.74 6.57
C PRO A 41 0.90 14.86 7.06
N ILE A 42 -0.35 14.92 6.58
CA ILE A 42 -1.30 16.01 6.88
C ILE A 42 -2.37 15.55 7.87
N PHE A 43 -2.11 15.73 9.17
CA PHE A 43 -3.08 15.31 10.19
C PHE A 43 -4.44 16.01 10.09
N LYS A 44 -4.46 17.35 9.95
CA LYS A 44 -5.72 18.10 9.91
C LYS A 44 -6.48 17.79 8.62
N GLY A 45 -7.72 17.33 8.74
CA GLY A 45 -8.48 16.78 7.62
C GLY A 45 -8.25 15.29 7.44
N ASN A 46 -7.04 14.82 7.12
CA ASN A 46 -6.84 13.40 6.80
C ASN A 46 -6.85 12.51 8.05
N GLY A 47 -6.08 12.85 9.06
CA GLY A 47 -6.02 12.10 10.33
C GLY A 47 -7.36 12.09 11.05
N GLU A 48 -8.00 13.25 11.16
CA GLU A 48 -9.33 13.40 11.77
C GLU A 48 -10.40 12.52 11.07
N LEU A 49 -10.34 12.41 9.74
CA LEU A 49 -11.22 11.52 8.98
C LEU A 49 -10.89 10.04 9.15
N TYR A 50 -9.62 9.70 9.39
CA TYR A 50 -9.16 8.31 9.51
C TYR A 50 -9.26 7.75 10.93
N GLU A 51 -9.27 8.58 11.98
CA GLU A 51 -9.40 8.14 13.38
C GLU A 51 -10.55 7.12 13.64
N PRO A 52 -11.75 7.28 13.05
CA PRO A 52 -12.82 6.30 13.17
C PRO A 52 -12.53 4.97 12.48
N VAL A 53 -11.59 4.92 11.53
CA VAL A 53 -11.20 3.73 10.78
C VAL A 53 -10.15 2.93 11.55
N GLY A 54 -9.04 3.56 11.94
CA GLY A 54 -7.90 2.86 12.52
C GLY A 54 -6.81 3.79 13.06
N SER A 55 -5.60 3.26 13.16
CA SER A 55 -4.44 4.02 13.66
C SER A 55 -3.84 4.88 12.56
N TYR A 56 -3.54 6.14 12.86
CA TYR A 56 -3.00 7.11 11.90
C TYR A 56 -1.59 7.57 12.32
N PHE A 57 -0.69 7.67 11.34
CA PHE A 57 0.69 8.09 11.52
C PHE A 57 0.98 9.37 10.70
N PRO A 58 1.31 10.50 11.36
CA PRO A 58 1.41 11.81 10.71
C PRO A 58 2.77 12.05 10.04
N PHE A 59 3.19 11.14 9.15
CA PHE A 59 4.44 11.26 8.38
C PHE A 59 4.28 10.59 7.01
N ALA A 60 5.12 11.00 6.06
CA ALA A 60 5.18 10.36 4.75
C ALA A 60 5.94 9.02 4.85
N VAL A 61 5.55 8.05 4.02
CA VAL A 61 6.25 6.77 3.91
C VAL A 61 6.81 6.61 2.50
N GLY A 62 8.09 6.28 2.42
CA GLY A 62 8.82 6.13 1.17
C GLY A 62 9.89 5.04 1.25
N LYS A 63 10.85 5.09 0.32
CA LYS A 63 11.97 4.14 0.28
C LYS A 63 13.01 4.40 1.37
N GLU A 64 13.26 5.66 1.70
CA GLU A 64 14.31 6.08 2.64
C GLU A 64 13.74 6.89 3.80
N THR A 65 14.42 6.83 4.94
CA THR A 65 14.13 7.71 6.08
C THR A 65 14.93 8.99 5.91
N ASP A 66 14.25 10.11 5.65
CA ASP A 66 14.89 11.40 5.42
C ASP A 66 13.98 12.59 5.80
N VAL A 67 14.48 13.81 5.52
CA VAL A 67 13.67 15.03 5.52
C VAL A 67 13.75 15.61 4.13
N SER A 68 12.68 15.43 3.37
CA SER A 68 12.61 15.78 1.95
C SER A 68 11.24 16.37 1.59
N THR A 69 11.09 16.79 0.33
CA THR A 69 9.86 17.41 -0.15
C THR A 69 8.87 16.35 -0.60
N ALA A 70 7.64 16.40 -0.09
CA ALA A 70 6.52 15.66 -0.63
C ALA A 70 5.45 16.60 -1.20
N LEU A 71 4.72 16.11 -2.20
CA LEU A 71 3.53 16.77 -2.72
C LEU A 71 2.33 16.36 -1.87
N VAL A 72 1.65 17.33 -1.25
CA VAL A 72 0.56 17.07 -0.30
C VAL A 72 -0.67 17.91 -0.58
N LEU A 73 -1.85 17.33 -0.39
CA LEU A 73 -3.12 18.05 -0.49
C LEU A 73 -3.39 18.82 0.80
N LYS A 74 -3.32 20.16 0.73
CA LYS A 74 -3.60 21.04 1.87
C LYS A 74 -4.55 22.15 1.45
N ASN A 75 -5.66 22.30 2.18
CA ASN A 75 -6.72 23.28 1.86
C ASN A 75 -7.21 23.16 0.39
N GLY A 76 -7.34 21.92 -0.12
CA GLY A 76 -7.81 21.65 -1.47
C GLY A 76 -6.81 21.99 -2.60
N ARG A 77 -5.54 22.22 -2.26
CA ARG A 77 -4.47 22.45 -3.25
C ARG A 77 -3.26 21.57 -2.96
N TYR A 78 -2.66 21.06 -4.02
CA TYR A 78 -1.39 20.37 -3.94
C TYR A 78 -0.25 21.36 -3.76
N ILE A 79 0.54 21.15 -2.71
CA ILE A 79 1.70 21.97 -2.41
C ILE A 79 2.90 21.07 -2.10
N ASN A 80 4.08 21.55 -2.49
CA ASN A 80 5.34 20.95 -2.06
C ASN A 80 5.63 21.40 -0.63
N GLN A 81 5.84 20.45 0.27
CA GLN A 81 6.16 20.74 1.67
C GLN A 81 7.29 19.81 2.15
N ILE A 82 8.26 20.38 2.88
CA ILE A 82 9.34 19.61 3.51
C ILE A 82 8.76 18.90 4.74
N MET A 83 9.00 17.59 4.85
CA MET A 83 8.47 16.77 5.94
C MET A 83 9.34 15.53 6.19
N PRO A 84 9.24 14.94 7.40
CA PRO A 84 9.89 13.66 7.66
C PRO A 84 9.25 12.56 6.82
N HIS A 85 10.12 11.75 6.21
CA HIS A 85 9.77 10.48 5.59
C HIS A 85 10.32 9.35 6.45
N ILE A 86 9.54 8.28 6.56
CA ILE A 86 9.96 7.03 7.20
C ILE A 86 10.06 5.96 6.11
N ASP A 87 11.14 5.20 6.12
CA ASP A 87 11.28 4.07 5.20
C ASP A 87 10.21 3.00 5.50
N ILE A 88 9.64 2.45 4.43
CA ILE A 88 8.51 1.52 4.49
C ILE A 88 8.80 0.26 5.32
N ILE A 89 10.05 -0.20 5.35
CA ILE A 89 10.47 -1.37 6.12
C ILE A 89 10.40 -1.07 7.63
N THR A 90 10.95 0.08 8.04
CA THR A 90 10.88 0.59 9.41
C THR A 90 9.43 0.82 9.81
N PHE A 91 8.62 1.40 8.92
CA PHE A 91 7.20 1.62 9.17
C PHE A 91 6.48 0.30 9.52
N PHE A 92 6.59 -0.71 8.66
CA PHE A 92 5.95 -2.01 8.91
C PHE A 92 6.50 -2.70 10.16
N LYS A 93 7.81 -2.72 10.36
CA LYS A 93 8.44 -3.52 11.44
C LYS A 93 8.41 -2.85 12.81
N LYS A 94 8.44 -1.51 12.88
CA LYS A 94 8.55 -0.78 14.16
C LYS A 94 7.27 -0.07 14.57
N PHE A 95 6.55 0.52 13.61
CA PHE A 95 5.33 1.28 13.90
C PHE A 95 4.10 0.39 13.88
N VAL A 96 3.85 -0.28 12.75
CA VAL A 96 2.72 -1.22 12.61
C VAL A 96 2.99 -2.53 13.36
N LYS A 97 4.25 -2.98 13.35
CA LYS A 97 4.73 -4.25 13.92
C LYS A 97 4.06 -5.47 13.28
N GLU A 98 3.86 -5.40 11.98
CA GLU A 98 3.26 -6.46 11.18
C GLU A 98 4.11 -6.74 9.95
N SER A 99 4.22 -8.02 9.62
CA SER A 99 4.98 -8.50 8.45
C SER A 99 4.10 -9.19 7.41
N THR A 100 2.80 -9.28 7.65
CA THR A 100 1.83 -9.79 6.67
C THR A 100 0.72 -8.77 6.50
N ILE A 101 0.73 -8.09 5.36
CA ILE A 101 -0.26 -7.09 4.97
C ILE A 101 -1.25 -7.74 4.02
N ASP A 102 -2.52 -7.74 4.39
CA ASP A 102 -3.54 -8.34 3.55
C ASP A 102 -3.94 -7.41 2.42
N GLN A 103 -4.21 -6.14 2.74
CA GLN A 103 -4.57 -5.13 1.77
C GLN A 103 -3.65 -3.92 1.90
N PHE A 104 -2.93 -3.61 0.84
CA PHE A 104 -2.06 -2.45 0.78
C PHE A 104 -2.61 -1.45 -0.23
N LEU A 105 -3.11 -0.32 0.26
CA LEU A 105 -3.67 0.78 -0.51
C LEU A 105 -2.63 1.89 -0.62
N MET A 106 -2.28 2.28 -1.85
CA MET A 106 -1.22 3.26 -2.12
C MET A 106 -1.69 4.32 -3.09
N ASP A 107 -1.68 5.56 -2.64
CA ASP A 107 -1.98 6.78 -3.39
C ASP A 107 -1.09 7.92 -2.87
N ASN A 108 0.24 7.77 -2.99
CA ASN A 108 1.22 8.57 -2.25
C ASN A 108 1.97 9.61 -3.08
N GLU A 109 1.49 9.92 -4.29
CA GLU A 109 1.94 11.03 -5.14
C GLU A 109 3.40 10.88 -5.64
N GLY A 110 3.84 9.65 -5.92
CA GLY A 110 5.15 9.36 -6.53
C GLY A 110 5.99 8.24 -5.89
N PRO A 111 5.98 8.02 -4.56
CA PRO A 111 6.76 6.94 -3.95
C PRO A 111 6.37 5.54 -4.43
N GLU A 112 5.24 5.36 -5.15
CA GLU A 112 4.89 4.08 -5.77
C GLU A 112 6.00 3.56 -6.70
N TYR A 113 6.70 4.46 -7.41
CA TYR A 113 7.80 4.09 -8.31
C TYR A 113 9.00 3.47 -7.62
N ASP A 114 9.19 3.76 -6.33
CA ASP A 114 10.30 3.22 -5.55
C ASP A 114 9.87 2.06 -4.67
N ILE A 115 8.60 2.05 -4.22
CA ILE A 115 8.04 1.00 -3.35
C ILE A 115 7.69 -0.27 -4.14
N LEU A 116 7.07 -0.15 -5.32
CA LEU A 116 6.67 -1.33 -6.10
C LEU A 116 7.85 -2.25 -6.48
N PRO A 117 9.01 -1.75 -6.92
CA PRO A 117 10.21 -2.59 -7.12
C PRO A 117 10.63 -3.38 -5.88
N MET A 118 10.44 -2.83 -4.67
CA MET A 118 10.84 -3.49 -3.42
C MET A 118 10.05 -4.78 -3.14
N MET A 119 8.94 -4.98 -3.85
CA MET A 119 8.09 -6.17 -3.76
C MET A 119 8.51 -7.32 -4.70
N ALA A 120 9.46 -7.06 -5.60
CA ALA A 120 9.98 -8.05 -6.53
C ALA A 120 10.65 -9.23 -5.80
N ARG A 121 10.79 -10.35 -6.50
CA ARG A 121 11.39 -11.57 -5.93
C ARG A 121 12.81 -11.31 -5.44
N GLY A 122 13.07 -11.63 -4.17
CA GLY A 122 14.37 -11.46 -3.52
C GLY A 122 14.72 -10.01 -3.16
N ALA A 123 13.80 -9.06 -3.39
CA ALA A 123 13.98 -7.64 -3.09
C ALA A 123 13.74 -7.34 -1.59
N GLU A 124 13.66 -6.06 -1.25
CA GLU A 124 13.69 -5.57 0.13
C GLU A 124 12.55 -6.11 1.00
N PHE A 125 11.36 -6.36 0.44
CA PHE A 125 10.25 -6.95 1.21
C PHE A 125 10.56 -8.40 1.59
N ASP A 126 11.03 -9.21 0.63
CA ASP A 126 11.44 -10.60 0.88
C ASP A 126 12.58 -10.67 1.89
N GLN A 127 13.60 -9.81 1.72
CA GLN A 127 14.75 -9.74 2.62
C GLN A 127 14.35 -9.38 4.06
N ASN A 128 13.20 -8.73 4.24
CA ASN A 128 12.68 -8.32 5.54
C ASN A 128 11.54 -9.20 6.07
N GLY A 129 11.17 -10.26 5.34
CA GLY A 129 10.09 -11.17 5.70
C GLY A 129 8.70 -10.52 5.62
N ILE A 130 8.53 -9.51 4.75
CA ILE A 130 7.28 -8.79 4.56
C ILE A 130 6.52 -9.44 3.41
N VAL A 131 5.29 -9.84 3.69
CA VAL A 131 4.37 -10.43 2.73
C VAL A 131 3.21 -9.48 2.52
N VAL A 132 2.90 -9.17 1.27
CA VAL A 132 1.70 -8.42 0.89
C VAL A 132 0.81 -9.30 0.04
N CYS A 133 -0.46 -9.46 0.42
CA CYS A 133 -1.38 -10.35 -0.28
C CYS A 133 -2.16 -9.67 -1.39
N GLN A 134 -2.69 -8.48 -1.16
CA GLN A 134 -3.35 -7.67 -2.17
C GLN A 134 -2.78 -6.25 -2.12
N VAL A 135 -2.51 -5.68 -3.29
CA VAL A 135 -2.21 -4.26 -3.42
C VAL A 135 -3.25 -3.62 -4.31
N ASN A 136 -3.68 -2.42 -3.93
CA ASN A 136 -4.47 -1.51 -4.74
C ASN A 136 -3.68 -0.21 -4.81
N THR A 137 -3.22 0.16 -5.99
CA THR A 137 -2.34 1.32 -6.14
C THR A 137 -2.79 2.21 -7.27
N GLU A 138 -2.74 3.52 -7.03
CA GLU A 138 -2.76 4.54 -8.06
C GLU A 138 -1.32 4.95 -8.39
N VAL A 139 -0.87 4.60 -9.60
CA VAL A 139 0.42 5.06 -10.11
C VAL A 139 0.19 6.38 -10.81
N HIS A 140 0.76 7.43 -10.21
CA HIS A 140 0.62 8.81 -10.64
C HIS A 140 1.19 9.07 -12.04
N GLN A 141 0.87 10.25 -12.61
CA GLN A 141 1.26 10.57 -13.98
C GLN A 141 2.79 10.54 -14.11
N ALA A 142 3.22 9.88 -15.17
CA ALA A 142 4.63 9.68 -15.49
C ALA A 142 5.13 10.69 -16.53
N ASP A 143 6.28 11.32 -16.25
CA ASP A 143 7.15 11.81 -17.31
C ASP A 143 7.78 10.63 -18.09
N GLU A 144 8.55 10.91 -19.14
CA GLU A 144 9.13 9.85 -19.98
C GLU A 144 10.03 8.87 -19.22
N ASP A 145 10.70 9.31 -18.16
CA ASP A 145 11.56 8.44 -17.36
C ASP A 145 10.76 7.59 -16.37
N ARG A 146 9.73 8.15 -15.75
CA ARG A 146 8.76 7.40 -14.94
C ARG A 146 7.99 6.37 -15.76
N LYS A 147 7.74 6.63 -17.05
CA LYS A 147 7.10 5.63 -17.95
C LYS A 147 8.00 4.42 -18.15
N LYS A 148 9.31 4.64 -18.35
CA LYS A 148 10.29 3.54 -18.46
C LYS A 148 10.36 2.75 -17.16
N LYS A 149 10.48 3.45 -16.01
CA LYS A 149 10.46 2.80 -14.69
C LYS A 149 9.18 1.99 -14.47
N PHE A 150 8.03 2.54 -14.85
CA PHE A 150 6.76 1.82 -14.74
C PHE A 150 6.76 0.55 -15.60
N LEU A 151 7.23 0.64 -16.85
CA LEU A 151 7.34 -0.52 -17.72
C LEU A 151 8.29 -1.59 -17.14
N GLU A 152 9.41 -1.19 -16.54
CA GLU A 152 10.34 -2.10 -15.86
C GLU A 152 9.69 -2.80 -14.66
N ILE A 153 8.96 -2.05 -13.81
CA ILE A 153 8.18 -2.60 -12.70
C ILE A 153 7.17 -3.63 -13.20
N MET A 154 6.45 -3.29 -14.26
CA MET A 154 5.43 -4.15 -14.86
C MET A 154 6.04 -5.44 -15.39
N ASN A 155 7.12 -5.34 -16.16
CA ASN A 155 7.81 -6.51 -16.70
C ASN A 155 8.32 -7.40 -15.57
N GLN A 156 8.95 -6.82 -14.54
CA GLN A 156 9.45 -7.59 -13.40
C GLN A 156 8.33 -8.34 -12.67
N ILE A 157 7.21 -7.68 -12.38
CA ILE A 157 6.07 -8.31 -11.70
C ILE A 157 5.50 -9.48 -12.53
N ILE A 158 5.41 -9.31 -13.85
CA ILE A 158 4.92 -10.34 -14.77
C ILE A 158 5.90 -11.52 -14.84
N GLU A 159 7.20 -11.24 -14.98
CA GLU A 159 8.26 -12.25 -15.06
C GLU A 159 8.40 -13.05 -13.76
N ASP A 160 8.26 -12.38 -12.61
CA ASP A 160 8.32 -13.02 -11.29
C ASP A 160 7.20 -14.05 -11.08
N GLY A 161 6.06 -13.89 -11.77
CA GLY A 161 4.90 -14.77 -11.69
C GLY A 161 4.25 -14.86 -10.31
N ARG A 162 4.68 -14.03 -9.34
CA ARG A 162 4.24 -14.05 -7.94
C ARG A 162 2.87 -13.40 -7.77
N TYR A 163 2.60 -12.35 -8.55
CA TYR A 163 1.39 -11.55 -8.44
C TYR A 163 0.55 -11.67 -9.73
N ALA A 164 -0.74 -11.95 -9.58
CA ALA A 164 -1.70 -11.74 -10.67
C ALA A 164 -1.97 -10.25 -10.80
N PHE A 165 -1.56 -9.66 -11.92
CA PHE A 165 -1.74 -8.25 -12.18
C PHE A 165 -3.04 -7.97 -12.93
N MET A 166 -3.84 -7.03 -12.42
CA MET A 166 -5.10 -6.61 -13.03
C MET A 166 -5.20 -5.09 -13.13
N VAL A 167 -5.61 -4.63 -14.32
CA VAL A 167 -5.87 -3.22 -14.58
C VAL A 167 -7.30 -2.92 -14.21
N ALA A 168 -7.51 -2.03 -13.23
CA ALA A 168 -8.85 -1.57 -12.87
C ALA A 168 -9.27 -0.39 -13.76
N TYR A 169 -8.37 0.57 -13.97
CA TYR A 169 -8.63 1.79 -14.74
C TYR A 169 -7.33 2.43 -15.22
N ALA A 170 -7.25 2.83 -16.49
CA ALA A 170 -6.05 3.42 -17.08
C ALA A 170 -6.38 4.76 -17.73
N THR A 171 -5.90 5.87 -17.15
CA THR A 171 -6.01 7.23 -17.71
C THR A 171 -4.69 7.99 -17.54
N VAL A 172 -4.74 9.23 -17.06
CA VAL A 172 -3.54 10.02 -16.72
C VAL A 172 -2.83 9.40 -15.52
N HIS A 173 -3.60 8.89 -14.57
CA HIS A 173 -3.16 7.99 -13.51
C HIS A 173 -3.65 6.59 -13.82
N HIS A 174 -2.89 5.60 -13.38
CA HIS A 174 -3.23 4.21 -13.60
C HIS A 174 -3.54 3.52 -12.29
N ARG A 175 -4.73 2.94 -12.20
CA ARG A 175 -5.19 2.19 -11.04
C ARG A 175 -5.07 0.71 -11.32
N PHE A 176 -4.26 0.07 -10.51
CA PHE A 176 -3.99 -1.35 -10.60
C PHE A 176 -4.34 -2.03 -9.30
N PHE A 177 -4.64 -3.31 -9.42
CA PHE A 177 -4.62 -4.18 -8.26
C PHE A 177 -3.92 -5.48 -8.61
N PHE A 178 -3.20 -6.02 -7.63
CA PHE A 178 -2.49 -7.28 -7.79
C PHE A 178 -2.64 -8.13 -6.54
N ILE A 179 -2.76 -9.43 -6.76
CA ILE A 179 -2.93 -10.43 -5.70
C ILE A 179 -1.78 -11.42 -5.75
N ASN A 180 -1.14 -11.64 -4.60
CA ASN A 180 -0.07 -12.61 -4.43
C ASN A 180 -0.64 -14.03 -4.52
N MET A 181 -0.31 -14.74 -5.60
CA MET A 181 -0.78 -16.10 -5.88
C MET A 181 0.24 -17.17 -5.49
N GLU A 182 1.40 -16.77 -4.96
CA GLU A 182 2.48 -17.68 -4.58
C GLU A 182 2.49 -17.96 -3.08
N HIS A 183 2.33 -16.93 -2.25
CA HIS A 183 2.51 -17.09 -0.82
C HIS A 183 1.32 -17.85 -0.20
N PRO A 184 1.54 -18.95 0.56
CA PRO A 184 0.47 -19.82 1.05
C PRO A 184 -0.63 -19.08 1.83
N ILE A 185 -0.26 -18.12 2.67
CA ILE A 185 -1.22 -17.30 3.44
C ILE A 185 -2.16 -16.52 2.50
N CYS A 186 -1.63 -15.97 1.41
CA CYS A 186 -2.42 -15.19 0.47
C CYS A 186 -3.32 -16.10 -0.38
N VAL A 187 -2.81 -17.26 -0.78
CA VAL A 187 -3.60 -18.29 -1.46
C VAL A 187 -4.77 -18.75 -0.59
N GLU A 188 -4.50 -19.06 0.68
CA GLU A 188 -5.54 -19.46 1.64
C GLU A 188 -6.60 -18.38 1.83
N LYS A 189 -6.19 -17.11 1.98
CA LYS A 189 -7.11 -16.00 2.22
C LYS A 189 -7.97 -15.65 1.00
N TYR A 190 -7.40 -15.66 -0.20
CA TYR A 190 -8.06 -15.09 -1.40
C TYR A 190 -8.57 -16.14 -2.38
N PHE A 191 -7.99 -17.34 -2.42
CA PHE A 191 -8.28 -18.33 -3.47
C PHE A 191 -8.90 -19.62 -2.96
N SER A 192 -8.53 -20.12 -1.78
CA SER A 192 -8.99 -21.44 -1.31
C SER A 192 -10.52 -21.58 -1.27
N ARG A 193 -11.25 -20.50 -0.95
CA ARG A 193 -12.73 -20.49 -0.93
C ARG A 193 -13.40 -20.78 -2.27
N PHE A 194 -12.70 -20.64 -3.40
CA PHE A 194 -13.25 -20.98 -4.72
C PHE A 194 -13.25 -22.49 -4.99
N PHE A 195 -12.51 -23.26 -4.19
CA PHE A 195 -12.33 -24.69 -4.34
C PHE A 195 -12.99 -25.51 -3.21
N GLU A 196 -13.72 -24.81 -2.33
CA GLU A 196 -14.59 -25.37 -1.28
C GLU A 196 -16.04 -25.48 -1.77
#